data_AF-A0A4Q1D0D7-F1
#
_entry.id   AF-A0A4Q1D0D7-F1
#
_cell.length_a   1.000
_cell.length_b   1.000
_cell.length_c   1.000
_cell.angle_alpha   90.00
_cell.angle_beta   90.00
_cell.angle_gamma   90.00
#
_symmetry.space_group_name_H-M   'P 1'
#
loop_
_entity.id
_entity.type
_entity.pdbx_description
1 polymer ?
#
loop_
_entity_poly.entity_id
_entity_poly.type
_entity_poly.pdbx_seq_one_letter_code
_entity_poly.pdbx_strand_id
1 'polypeptide(L)'
;EQLEAEYDAVFIGVGAQKGRGLPVAGFDGTPGATNAIDFLKSYEVLGDDVPVGKHVVVIGDGNVAMDVARLALRLGSQASIISGVPREEMACFENEYDDAKKEGATMYFQ
;
A
#
# COMPACT_ATOMS: atom_id res chain seq x y z
N GLU A 1 27.50 -9.59 16.34
CA GLU A 1 28.89 -9.50 16.84
C GLU A 1 29.14 -8.27 17.71
N GLN A 2 29.29 -7.04 17.18
CA GLN A 2 29.58 -5.88 18.04
C GLN A 2 28.49 -5.63 19.11
N LEU A 3 27.22 -5.60 18.71
CA LEU A 3 26.10 -5.39 19.63
C LEU A 3 25.96 -6.49 20.70
N GLU A 4 26.34 -7.72 20.37
CA GLU A 4 26.29 -8.85 21.32
C GLU A 4 27.48 -8.82 22.29
N ALA A 5 28.58 -8.18 21.91
CA ALA A 5 29.76 -8.02 22.76
C ALA A 5 29.61 -6.83 23.75
N GLU A 6 28.83 -5.81 23.39
CA GLU A 6 28.71 -4.56 24.15
C GLU A 6 27.50 -4.53 25.11
N TYR A 7 26.52 -5.42 24.95
CA TYR A 7 25.26 -5.39 25.69
C TYR A 7 24.83 -6.77 26.21
N ASP A 8 24.21 -6.81 27.40
CA ASP A 8 23.70 -8.04 28.01
C ASP A 8 22.48 -8.64 27.28
N ALA A 9 21.75 -7.83 26.50
CA ALA A 9 20.63 -8.25 25.68
C ALA A 9 20.42 -7.30 24.49
N VAL A 10 19.95 -7.82 23.36
CA VAL A 10 19.63 -7.06 22.15
C VAL A 10 18.20 -7.35 21.70
N PHE A 11 17.42 -6.30 21.43
CA PHE A 11 16.09 -6.38 20.82
C PHE A 11 16.13 -5.80 19.40
N ILE A 12 15.60 -6.56 18.43
CA ILE A 12 15.54 -6.15 17.02
C ILE A 12 14.08 -5.93 16.63
N GLY A 13 13.69 -4.66 16.59
CA GLY A 13 12.33 -4.21 16.24
C GLY A 13 12.24 -3.49 14.90
N VAL A 14 13.05 -3.85 13.91
CA VAL A 14 13.15 -3.11 12.64
C VAL A 14 11.92 -3.24 11.73
N GLY A 15 11.01 -4.18 12.03
CA GLY A 15 9.79 -4.40 11.26
C GLY A 15 10.01 -4.86 9.82
N ALA A 16 8.93 -4.85 9.03
CA ALA A 16 8.95 -5.21 7.60
C ALA A 16 9.14 -3.97 6.73
N GLN A 17 10.37 -3.74 6.25
CA GLN A 17 10.75 -2.49 5.58
C GLN A 17 10.52 -2.48 4.06
N LYS A 18 10.39 -3.66 3.44
CA LYS A 18 10.29 -3.83 1.99
C LYS A 18 8.86 -4.15 1.58
N GLY A 19 8.32 -3.38 0.64
CA GLY A 19 7.09 -3.75 -0.04
C GLY A 19 7.30 -4.92 -1.00
N ARG A 20 6.20 -5.57 -1.38
CA ARG A 20 6.19 -6.67 -2.35
C ARG A 20 5.63 -6.18 -3.68
N GLY A 21 6.28 -6.58 -4.77
CA GLY A 21 5.74 -6.43 -6.12
C GLY A 21 4.71 -7.50 -6.45
N LEU A 22 4.12 -7.42 -7.64
CA LEU A 22 3.29 -8.49 -8.16
C LEU A 22 4.15 -9.62 -8.74
N PRO A 23 3.77 -10.90 -8.55
CA PRO A 23 4.50 -12.05 -9.08
C PRO A 23 4.18 -12.26 -10.57
N VAL A 24 4.32 -11.22 -11.38
CA VAL A 24 4.09 -11.23 -12.82
C VAL A 24 5.35 -10.80 -13.55
N ALA A 25 5.62 -11.43 -14.71
CA ALA A 25 6.79 -11.12 -15.49
C ALA A 25 6.76 -9.64 -15.94
N GLY A 26 7.87 -8.94 -15.74
CA GLY A 26 8.01 -7.53 -16.12
C GLY A 26 7.45 -6.53 -15.11
N PHE A 27 7.01 -6.93 -13.92
CA PHE A 27 6.58 -5.96 -12.89
C PHE A 27 7.69 -4.92 -12.59
N ASP A 28 8.90 -5.39 -12.33
CA ASP A 28 10.04 -4.51 -12.04
C ASP A 28 10.41 -3.66 -13.26
N GLY A 29 10.48 -2.34 -13.06
CA GLY A 29 10.82 -1.38 -14.11
C GLY A 29 9.65 -1.02 -15.04
N THR A 30 8.44 -1.57 -14.83
CA THR A 30 7.26 -1.13 -15.58
C THR A 30 6.89 0.31 -15.18
N PRO A 31 6.82 1.25 -16.14
CA PRO A 31 6.42 2.62 -15.85
C PRO A 31 5.02 2.68 -15.23
N GLY A 32 4.90 3.39 -14.11
CA GLY A 32 3.64 3.54 -13.38
C GLY A 32 3.26 2.35 -12.49
N ALA A 33 4.07 1.29 -12.45
CA ALA A 33 3.94 0.21 -11.47
C ALA A 33 4.89 0.45 -10.29
N THR A 34 4.37 0.34 -9.08
CA THR A 34 5.15 0.43 -7.84
C THR A 34 4.49 -0.42 -6.75
N ASN A 35 5.20 -0.70 -5.66
CA ASN A 35 4.61 -1.31 -4.48
C ASN A 35 4.07 -0.23 -3.52
N ALA A 36 3.13 -0.64 -2.67
CA ALA A 36 2.45 0.28 -1.75
C ALA A 36 3.39 1.03 -0.80
N ILE A 37 4.42 0.35 -0.27
CA ILE A 37 5.35 0.96 0.69
C ILE A 37 6.14 2.09 0.02
N ASP A 38 6.64 1.88 -1.20
CA ASP A 38 7.42 2.89 -1.90
C ASP A 38 6.54 4.07 -2.36
N PHE A 39 5.28 3.82 -2.73
CA PHE A 39 4.32 4.90 -3.04
C PHE A 39 4.03 5.77 -1.82
N LEU A 40 3.70 5.17 -0.68
CA LEU A 40 3.41 5.89 0.56
C LEU A 40 4.66 6.67 1.05
N LYS A 41 5.84 6.06 0.99
CA LYS A 41 7.12 6.74 1.30
C LYS A 41 7.40 7.91 0.35
N SER A 42 7.06 7.78 -0.93
CA SER A 42 7.26 8.86 -1.90
C SER A 42 6.40 10.07 -1.54
N TYR A 43 5.16 9.86 -1.08
CA TYR A 43 4.31 10.93 -0.56
C TYR A 43 4.86 11.55 0.74
N GLU A 44 5.42 10.76 1.66
CA GLU A 44 6.05 11.32 2.87
C GLU A 44 7.18 12.30 2.55
N VAL A 45 7.90 12.10 1.43
CA VAL A 45 9.03 12.94 1.00
C VAL A 45 8.57 14.10 0.11
N LEU A 46 7.65 13.86 -0.81
CA LEU A 46 7.27 14.80 -1.87
C LEU A 46 5.95 15.54 -1.59
N GLY A 47 5.14 15.05 -0.65
CA GLY A 47 3.78 15.55 -0.45
C GLY A 47 2.92 15.42 -1.71
N ASP A 48 2.14 16.47 -1.99
CA ASP A 48 1.22 16.52 -3.13
C ASP A 48 1.93 16.50 -4.50
N ASP A 49 3.25 16.70 -4.54
CA ASP A 49 4.06 16.61 -5.77
C ASP A 49 4.39 15.17 -6.17
N VAL A 50 3.95 14.15 -5.42
CA VAL A 50 4.16 12.75 -5.78
C VAL A 50 3.50 12.43 -7.14
N PRO A 51 4.23 11.84 -8.11
CA PRO A 51 3.65 11.51 -9.40
C PRO A 51 2.55 10.46 -9.27
N VAL A 52 1.33 10.80 -9.70
CA VAL A 52 0.20 9.87 -9.72
C VAL A 52 -0.58 10.00 -11.03
N GLY A 53 -1.02 8.87 -11.58
CA GLY A 53 -1.82 8.83 -12.80
C GLY A 53 -3.30 9.11 -12.54
N LYS A 54 -4.06 9.48 -13.58
CA LYS A 54 -5.49 9.78 -13.45
C LYS A 54 -6.34 8.62 -12.91
N HIS A 55 -5.92 7.39 -13.19
CA HIS A 55 -6.57 6.16 -12.73
C HIS A 55 -5.53 5.28 -12.03
N VAL A 56 -5.81 4.91 -10.79
CA VAL A 56 -4.95 4.08 -9.95
C VAL A 56 -5.68 2.78 -9.65
N VAL A 57 -5.01 1.66 -9.91
CA VAL A 57 -5.47 0.33 -9.54
C VAL A 57 -4.61 -0.17 -8.39
N VAL A 58 -5.25 -0.46 -7.26
CA VAL A 58 -4.61 -1.01 -6.06
C VAL A 58 -4.96 -2.48 -5.98
N ILE A 59 -3.95 -3.35 -5.90
CA ILE A 59 -4.14 -4.80 -5.81
C ILE A 59 -3.85 -5.24 -4.37
N GLY A 60 -4.88 -5.73 -3.68
CA GLY A 60 -4.81 -6.15 -2.29
C GLY A 60 -6.05 -5.74 -1.49
N ASP A 61 -6.18 -6.35 -0.31
CA ASP A 61 -7.38 -6.27 0.55
C ASP A 61 -7.07 -5.88 2.00
N GLY A 62 -5.80 -5.58 2.32
CA GLY A 62 -5.36 -5.16 3.65
C GLY A 62 -5.43 -3.65 3.88
N ASN A 63 -5.17 -3.20 5.11
CA ASN A 63 -5.20 -1.78 5.48
C ASN A 63 -4.33 -0.90 4.57
N VAL A 64 -3.13 -1.38 4.21
CA VAL A 64 -2.21 -0.66 3.30
C VAL A 64 -2.84 -0.43 1.92
N ALA A 65 -3.70 -1.32 1.43
CA ALA A 65 -4.40 -1.11 0.16
C ALA A 65 -5.43 0.03 0.27
N MET A 66 -6.12 0.12 1.42
CA MET A 66 -7.07 1.20 1.70
C MET A 66 -6.33 2.54 1.80
N ASP A 67 -5.19 2.59 2.48
CA ASP A 67 -4.35 3.80 2.60
C ASP A 67 -3.90 4.31 1.23
N VAL A 68 -3.38 3.41 0.37
CA VAL A 68 -2.95 3.76 -0.98
C VAL A 68 -4.11 4.30 -1.81
N ALA A 69 -5.29 3.67 -1.75
CA ALA A 69 -6.46 4.10 -2.51
C ALA A 69 -6.93 5.49 -2.07
N ARG A 70 -7.03 5.72 -0.75
CA ARG A 70 -7.43 7.01 -0.17
C ARG A 70 -6.43 8.10 -0.50
N LEU A 71 -5.13 7.82 -0.40
CA LEU A 71 -4.10 8.76 -0.80
C LEU A 71 -4.21 9.12 -2.29
N ALA A 72 -4.36 8.14 -3.17
CA ALA A 72 -4.53 8.39 -4.61
C ALA A 72 -5.74 9.29 -4.90
N LEU A 73 -6.87 9.08 -4.21
CA LEU A 73 -8.08 9.92 -4.33
C LEU A 73 -7.80 11.37 -3.90
N ARG A 74 -7.10 11.56 -2.77
CA ARG A 74 -6.74 12.89 -2.24
C ARG A 74 -5.78 13.64 -3.16
N LEU A 75 -4.92 12.93 -3.87
CA LEU A 75 -4.05 13.47 -4.92
C LEU A 75 -4.80 13.73 -6.25
N GLY A 76 -6.13 13.60 -6.28
CA GLY A 76 -6.97 13.92 -7.43
C GLY A 76 -7.13 12.80 -8.45
N SER A 77 -6.76 11.57 -8.12
CA SER A 77 -6.93 10.40 -8.99
C SER A 77 -8.25 9.69 -8.77
N GLN A 78 -8.65 8.81 -9.68
CA GLN A 78 -9.67 7.80 -9.42
C GLN A 78 -9.01 6.52 -8.94
N ALA A 79 -9.48 5.93 -7.84
CA ALA A 79 -8.90 4.72 -7.27
C ALA A 79 -9.87 3.54 -7.33
N SER A 80 -9.35 2.40 -7.79
CA SER A 80 -10.04 1.11 -7.77
C SER A 80 -9.22 0.10 -6.99
N ILE A 81 -9.84 -0.57 -6.02
CA ILE A 81 -9.23 -1.67 -5.27
C ILE A 81 -9.70 -2.99 -5.88
N ILE A 82 -8.74 -3.88 -6.15
CA ILE A 82 -8.97 -5.25 -6.62
C ILE A 82 -8.50 -6.22 -5.54
N SER A 83 -9.44 -6.94 -4.95
CA SER A 83 -9.21 -8.01 -3.99
C SER A 83 -9.33 -9.38 -4.67
N GLY A 84 -8.48 -10.32 -4.25
CA GLY A 84 -8.56 -11.73 -4.64
C GLY A 84 -9.49 -12.58 -3.76
N VAL A 85 -10.10 -11.97 -2.73
CA VAL A 85 -10.99 -12.63 -1.76
C VAL A 85 -12.30 -11.85 -1.62
N PRO A 86 -13.39 -12.51 -1.19
CA PRO A 86 -14.67 -11.86 -0.93
C PRO A 86 -14.58 -10.90 0.26
N ARG A 87 -15.59 -10.04 0.39
CA ARG A 87 -15.61 -8.96 1.41
C ARG A 87 -15.43 -9.49 2.83
N GLU A 88 -15.99 -10.65 3.13
CA GLU A 88 -15.98 -11.28 4.45
C GLU A 88 -14.59 -11.81 4.84
N GLU A 89 -13.70 -11.98 3.86
CA GLU A 89 -12.34 -12.51 4.03
C GLU A 89 -11.24 -11.45 3.89
N MET A 90 -11.60 -10.20 3.54
CA MET A 90 -10.64 -9.10 3.41
C MET A 90 -9.87 -8.86 4.72
N ALA A 91 -8.55 -8.70 4.61
CA ALA A 91 -7.68 -8.50 5.77
C ALA A 91 -7.78 -7.11 6.39
N CYS A 92 -8.35 -6.13 5.70
CA CYS A 92 -8.53 -4.78 6.23
C CYS A 92 -9.59 -4.73 7.34
N PHE A 93 -9.44 -3.78 8.25
CA PHE A 93 -10.50 -3.50 9.23
C PHE A 93 -11.75 -2.91 8.55
N GLU A 94 -12.91 -3.17 9.15
CA GLU A 94 -14.22 -2.70 8.67
C GLU A 94 -14.23 -1.18 8.41
N ASN A 95 -13.66 -0.41 9.35
CA ASN A 95 -13.60 1.04 9.25
C ASN A 95 -12.71 1.52 8.11
N GLU A 96 -11.61 0.81 7.81
CA GLU A 96 -10.71 1.17 6.69
C GLU A 96 -11.41 0.97 5.34
N TYR A 97 -12.12 -0.16 5.20
CA TYR A 97 -12.94 -0.41 4.02
C TYR A 97 -14.02 0.67 3.84
N ASP A 98 -14.76 0.97 4.90
CA ASP A 98 -15.83 1.96 4.88
C ASP A 98 -15.31 3.35 4.54
N ASP A 99 -14.19 3.77 5.13
CA ASP A 99 -13.61 5.08 4.88
C ASP A 99 -13.06 5.19 3.46
N ALA A 100 -12.40 4.16 2.93
CA ALA A 100 -11.98 4.13 1.53
C ALA A 100 -13.18 4.24 0.58
N LYS A 101 -14.28 3.54 0.87
CA LYS A 101 -15.51 3.61 0.07
C LYS A 101 -16.19 4.98 0.17
N LYS A 102 -16.23 5.60 1.36
CA LYS A 102 -16.77 6.96 1.55
C LYS A 102 -15.97 8.02 0.79
N GLU A 103 -14.65 7.87 0.70
CA GLU A 103 -13.77 8.76 -0.07
C GLU A 103 -13.90 8.54 -1.60
N GLY A 104 -14.60 7.49 -2.03
CA GLY A 104 -14.92 7.25 -3.45
C GLY A 104 -14.14 6.12 -4.12
N ALA A 105 -13.44 5.27 -3.35
CA ALA A 105 -12.77 4.11 -3.92
C ALA A 105 -13.78 3.10 -4.47
N THR A 106 -13.55 2.63 -5.70
CA THR A 106 -14.36 1.55 -6.30
C THR A 106 -13.80 0.20 -5.88
N MET A 107 -14.66 -0.70 -5.40
CA MET A 107 -14.26 -2.00 -4.87
C MET A 107 -14.62 -3.12 -5.84
N TYR A 108 -13.64 -3.94 -6.21
CA TYR A 108 -13.80 -5.17 -6.98
C TYR A 108 -13.26 -6.35 -6.18
N PHE A 109 -14.07 -7.39 -6.02
CA PHE A 109 -13.70 -8.60 -5.28
C PHE A 109 -14.37 -9.82 -5.93
N GLN A 110 -13.78 -11.00 -5.69
CA GLN A 110 -14.32 -12.30 -6.13
C GLN A 110 -15.30 -12.87 -5.11
#